data_AF-A0A116L0S5-F1
#
_entry.id   AF-A0A116L0S5-F1
#
_cell.length_a   1.000
_cell.length_b   1.000
_cell.length_c   1.000
_cell.angle_alpha   90.00
_cell.angle_beta   90.00
_cell.angle_gamma   90.00
#
_symmetry.space_group_name_H-M   'P 1'
#
loop_
_entity.id
_entity.type
_entity.pdbx_description
1 polymer ?
#
loop_
_entity_poly.entity_id
_entity_poly.type
_entity_poly.pdbx_seq_one_letter_code
_entity_poly.pdbx_strand_id
1 'polypeptide(L)' 'MTYKYRMILSFLLTGLFLYLVVTVFNKSVWEGPLFLAFSFYSLIYGCVMLYKWKPKAAKIIFECVGNFLSLPWS' A
#
# COMPACT_ATOMS: atom_id res chain seq x y z
N MET A 1 14.75 -12.98 7.85
CA MET A 1 15.30 -11.61 7.66
C MET A 1 14.80 -10.98 6.36
N THR A 2 14.93 -11.65 5.21
CA THR A 2 14.64 -11.09 3.86
C THR A 2 13.24 -10.51 3.67
N TYR A 3 12.18 -11.16 4.17
CA TYR A 3 10.80 -10.66 4.03
C TYR A 3 10.56 -9.34 4.74
N LYS A 4 11.25 -9.12 5.88
CA LYS A 4 11.11 -7.93 6.72
C LYS A 4 11.62 -6.68 6.01
N TYR A 5 12.81 -6.78 5.40
CA TYR A 5 13.39 -5.69 4.62
C TYR A 5 12.62 -5.43 3.33
N ARG A 6 12.18 -6.48 2.62
CA ARG A 6 11.33 -6.34 1.42
C ARG A 6 10.02 -5.63 1.75
N MET A 7 9.39 -5.95 2.88
CA MET A 7 8.19 -5.28 3.36
C MET A 7 8.43 -3.79 3.64
N ILE A 8 9.46 -3.46 4.43
CA ILE A 8 9.78 -2.06 4.78
C ILE A 8 10.08 -1.24 3.53
N LEU A 9 10.88 -1.78 2.61
CA LEU A 9 11.22 -1.11 1.35
C LEU A 9 9.98 -0.86 0.50
N SER A 10 9.05 -1.81 0.47
CA SER A 10 7.79 -1.65 -0.29
C SER A 10 6.88 -0.59 0.31
N PHE A 11 6.79 -0.50 1.65
CA PHE A 11 6.03 0.57 2.29
C PHE A 11 6.66 1.96 2.09
N LEU A 12 7.99 2.06 2.14
CA LEU A 12 8.70 3.30 1.80
C LEU A 12 8.43 3.71 0.35
N LEU A 13 8.46 2.76 -0.58
CA LEU A 13 8.23 3.00 -1.99
C LEU A 13 6.78 3.41 -2.27
N THR A 14 5.80 2.82 -1.57
CA THR A 14 4.40 3.27 -1.60
C THR A 14 4.28 4.74 -1.19
N GLY A 15 4.92 5.13 -0.08
CA GLY A 15 4.92 6.52 0.41
C GLY A 15 5.56 7.48 -0.57
N LEU A 16 6.69 7.10 -1.17
CA LEU A 16 7.36 7.87 -2.22
C LEU A 16 6.43 8.08 -3.43
N PHE A 17 5.77 7.03 -3.91
CA PHE A 17 4.84 7.13 -5.02
C PHE A 17 3.62 7.97 -4.68
N LEU A 18 3.05 7.88 -3.46
CA LEU A 18 1.96 8.77 -3.05
C LEU A 18 2.37 10.24 -3.04
N TYR A 19 3.59 10.54 -2.58
CA TYR A 19 4.13 11.89 -2.62
C TYR A 19 4.29 12.39 -4.07
N LEU A 20 4.79 11.54 -4.96
CA LEU A 20 4.90 11.83 -6.39
C LEU A 20 3.52 12.02 -7.05
N VAL A 21 2.52 11.21 -6.66
CA VAL A 21 1.13 11.39 -7.11
C VAL A 21 0.66 12.79 -6.75
N VAL A 22 0.74 13.19 -5.47
CA VAL A 22 0.24 14.50 -5.02
C VAL A 22 0.92 15.66 -5.76
N THR A 23 2.22 15.54 -6.03
CA THR A 23 2.99 16.59 -6.71
C THR A 23 2.73 16.65 -8.22
N VAL A 24 2.41 15.52 -8.85
CA VAL A 24 2.22 15.41 -10.32
C VAL A 24 0.74 15.45 -10.74
N PHE A 25 -0.21 15.13 -9.84
CA PHE A 25 -1.64 15.03 -10.15
C PHE A 25 -2.21 16.32 -10.75
N ASN A 26 -1.74 17.47 -10.29
CA ASN A 26 -2.22 18.77 -10.76
C ASN A 26 -1.57 19.23 -12.08
N LYS A 27 -0.61 18.47 -12.61
CA LYS A 27 0.18 18.84 -13.79
C LYS A 27 0.06 17.85 -14.94
N SER A 28 -0.32 16.61 -14.69
CA SER A 28 -0.30 15.55 -15.71
C SER A 28 -1.46 14.56 -15.55
N VAL A 29 -2.25 14.43 -16.62
CA VAL A 29 -3.42 13.55 -16.68
C VAL A 29 -3.02 12.07 -16.70
N TRP A 30 -1.81 11.75 -17.19
CA TRP A 30 -1.35 10.37 -17.37
C TRP A 30 -0.40 9.89 -16.27
N GLU A 31 0.51 10.76 -15.82
CA GLU A 31 1.54 10.35 -14.85
C GLU A 31 0.97 10.20 -13.44
N GLY A 32 -0.01 11.03 -13.06
CA GLY A 32 -0.70 10.93 -11.78
C GLY A 32 -1.34 9.55 -11.56
N PRO A 33 -2.24 9.07 -12.43
CA PRO A 33 -2.82 7.73 -12.34
C PRO A 33 -1.78 6.61 -12.39
N LEU A 34 -0.70 6.78 -13.16
CA LEU A 34 0.37 5.80 -13.28
C LEU A 34 1.14 5.65 -11.96
N PHE A 35 1.53 6.75 -11.31
CA PHE A 35 2.16 6.70 -9.99
C PHE A 35 1.21 6.17 -8.90
N LEU A 36 -0.09 6.43 -9.03
CA LEU A 36 -1.11 5.89 -8.13
C LEU A 36 -1.16 4.36 -8.23
N ALA A 37 -1.15 3.82 -9.46
CA ALA A 37 -1.09 2.38 -9.69
C ALA A 37 0.18 1.75 -9.11
N PHE A 38 1.35 2.38 -9.30
CA PHE A 38 2.60 1.91 -8.70
C PHE A 38 2.58 1.95 -7.16
N SER A 39 1.95 2.96 -6.58
CA SER A 39 1.77 3.06 -5.14
C SER A 39 0.94 1.88 -4.60
N PHE A 40 -0.21 1.59 -5.21
CA PHE A 40 -1.06 0.46 -4.84
C PHE A 40 -0.34 -0.88 -5.03
N TYR A 41 0.37 -1.05 -6.15
CA TYR A 41 1.14 -2.26 -6.39
C TYR A 41 2.19 -2.50 -5.29
N SER A 42 2.93 -1.46 -4.93
CA SER A 42 3.93 -1.54 -3.87
C SER A 42 3.29 -1.82 -2.49
N LEU A 43 2.11 -1.26 -2.23
CA LEU A 43 1.37 -1.48 -0.99
C LEU A 43 0.94 -2.95 -0.88
N ILE A 44 0.32 -3.49 -1.94
CA ILE A 44 -0.12 -4.89 -2.00
C ILE A 44 1.06 -5.83 -1.82
N TYR A 45 2.19 -5.56 -2.48
CA TYR A 45 3.38 -6.38 -2.34
C TYR A 45 3.95 -6.32 -0.90
N GLY A 46 3.97 -5.14 -0.26
CA GLY A 46 4.34 -5.00 1.15
C GLY A 46 3.43 -5.81 2.08
N CYS A 47 2.12 -5.75 1.84
CA CYS A 47 1.09 -6.54 2.52
C CYS A 47 1.28 -8.07 2.35
N VAL A 48 1.63 -8.54 1.14
CA VAL A 48 1.95 -9.96 0.89
C VAL A 48 3.21 -10.38 1.65
N MET A 49 4.24 -9.54 1.70
CA MET A 49 5.46 -9.82 2.46
C MET A 49 5.20 -9.82 3.98
N LEU A 50 4.32 -8.95 4.48
CA LEU A 50 3.84 -8.96 5.86
C LEU A 50 3.12 -10.28 6.17
N TYR A 51 2.26 -10.75 5.28
CA TYR A 51 1.56 -12.03 5.43
C TYR A 51 2.54 -13.21 5.48
N LYS A 52 3.56 -13.23 4.60
CA LYS A 52 4.62 -14.26 4.62
C LYS A 52 5.49 -14.20 5.88
N TRP A 53 5.72 -13.02 6.45
CA TRP A 53 6.54 -12.87 7.65
C TRP A 53 5.76 -13.16 8.94
N LYS A 54 4.55 -12.60 9.08
CA LYS A 54 3.66 -12.77 10.23
C LYS A 54 2.20 -12.91 9.79
N PRO A 55 1.75 -14.13 9.42
CA PRO A 55 0.41 -14.35 8.86
C PRO A 55 -0.71 -14.02 9.86
N LYS A 56 -0.53 -14.32 11.16
CA LYS A 56 -1.52 -14.00 12.21
C LYS A 56 -1.75 -12.49 12.33
N ALA A 57 -0.69 -11.70 12.34
CA ALA A 57 -0.79 -10.24 12.45
C ALA A 57 -1.40 -9.63 11.18
N ALA A 58 -0.98 -10.12 10.01
CA ALA A 58 -1.54 -9.68 8.73
C ALA A 58 -3.05 -9.96 8.65
N LYS A 59 -3.51 -11.14 9.10
CA LYS A 59 -4.93 -11.49 9.11
C LYS A 59 -5.76 -10.52 9.97
N ILE A 60 -5.28 -10.19 11.17
CA ILE A 60 -5.94 -9.19 12.06
C ILE A 60 -6.01 -7.83 11.37
N ILE A 61 -4.93 -7.39 10.72
CA ILE A 61 -4.89 -6.10 10.02
C ILE A 61 -5.89 -6.09 8.85
N PHE A 62 -5.94 -7.15 8.04
CA PHE A 62 -6.90 -7.25 6.93
C PHE A 62 -8.34 -7.35 7.40
N GLU A 63 -8.62 -8.06 8.51
CA GLU A 63 -9.95 -8.11 9.12
C GLU A 63 -10.36 -6.73 9.66
N CYS A 64 -9.45 -6.00 10.32
CA CYS A 64 -9.71 -4.63 10.76
C CYS A 64 -10.00 -3.69 9.57
N VAL A 65 -9.19 -3.74 8.51
CA VAL A 65 -9.38 -2.91 7.31
C VAL A 65 -10.67 -3.28 6.58
N GLY A 66 -10.96 -4.58 6.45
CA GLY A 66 -12.19 -5.09 5.84
C GLY A 66 -13.43 -4.68 6.63
N ASN A 67 -13.40 -4.83 7.96
CA ASN A 67 -14.48 -4.37 8.83
C ASN A 67 -14.66 -2.85 8.73
N PHE A 68 -13.58 -2.08 8.73
CA PHE A 68 -13.62 -0.63 8.58
C PHE A 68 -14.23 -0.19 7.23
N LEU A 69 -13.88 -0.87 6.14
CA LEU A 69 -14.45 -0.61 4.82
C LEU A 69 -15.93 -1.06 4.71
N SER A 70 -16.33 -2.10 5.45
CA SER A 70 -17.70 -2.62 5.47
C SER A 70 -18.64 -1.87 6.43
N LEU A 71 -18.11 -1.00 7.30
CA LEU A 71 -18.95 -0.11 8.08
C LEU A 71 -19.78 0.72 7.09
N PRO A 72 -21.08 0.93 7.34
CA PRO A 72 -21.85 1.86 6.54
C PRO A 72 -21.22 3.23 6.72
N TRP A 73 -20.49 3.69 5.70
CA TRP A 73 -19.98 5.05 5.63
C TRP A 73 -21.19 5.96 5.44
N SER A 74 -21.77 6.37 6.58
CA SER A 74 -22.89 7.30 6.69
C SER A 74 -22.44 8.72 6.39
#